data_AF-A0A9J6GKN1-F1
#
_entry.id   AF-A0A9J6GKN1-F1
#
_cell.length_a   1.000
_cell.length_b   1.000
_cell.length_c   1.000
_cell.angle_alpha   90.00
_cell.angle_beta   90.00
_cell.angle_gamma   90.00
#
_symmetry.space_group_name_H-M   'P 1'
#
loop_
_entity.id
_entity.type
_entity.pdbx_description
1 polymer ?
#
loop_
_entity_poly.entity_id
_entity_poly.type
_entity_poly.pdbx_seq_one_letter_code
_entity_poly.pdbx_strand_id
1 'polypeptide(L)' 'MTDGLQSVCCRDVPEVDALVPEGDSCITAHPTYIHGCLNIHALEIAYYAFRQNRPSLVDAPDIHT' A
#
# COMPACT_ATOMS: atom_id res chain seq x y z
N MET A 1 -6.87 -5.39 24.70
CA MET A 1 -7.80 -5.21 23.56
C MET A 1 -6.92 -4.93 22.36
N THR A 2 -6.64 -5.94 21.55
CA THR A 2 -5.86 -5.78 20.32
C THR A 2 -6.80 -5.22 19.27
N ASP A 3 -6.85 -3.89 19.16
CA ASP A 3 -7.51 -3.20 18.07
C ASP A 3 -6.64 -3.40 16.82
N GLY A 4 -6.78 -4.59 16.22
CA GLY A 4 -6.07 -4.94 14.99
C GLY A 4 -6.51 -3.95 13.93
N LEU A 5 -5.55 -3.22 13.33
CA LEU A 5 -5.78 -2.31 12.21
C LEU A 5 -6.79 -2.95 11.25
N GLN A 6 -8.02 -2.44 11.27
CA GLN A 6 -9.02 -2.91 10.33
C GLN A 6 -8.59 -2.43 8.96
N SER A 7 -8.38 -3.36 8.03
CA SER A 7 -8.21 -3.02 6.62
C SER A 7 -9.45 -2.27 6.16
N VAL A 8 -9.33 -0.96 5.98
CA VAL A 8 -10.38 -0.12 5.39
C VAL A 8 -10.61 -0.56 3.95
N CYS A 9 -11.87 -0.57 3.50
CA CYS A 9 -12.16 -0.87 2.11
C CYS A 9 -11.55 0.23 1.23
N CYS A 10 -11.05 -0.13 0.04
CA CYS A 10 -10.56 0.85 -0.94
C CYS A 10 -11.62 1.90 -1.35
N ARG A 11 -12.90 1.60 -1.13
CA ARG A 11 -14.04 2.50 -1.35
C ARG A 11 -14.26 3.50 -0.22
N ASP A 12 -13.72 3.24 0.96
CA ASP A 12 -13.86 4.10 2.13
C ASP A 12 -12.72 5.14 2.21
N VAL A 13 -11.69 5.00 1.37
CA VAL A 13 -10.56 5.93 1.27
C VAL A 13 -10.74 6.78 0.00
N PRO A 14 -11.14 8.06 0.10
CA PRO A 14 -11.53 8.87 -1.06
C PRO A 14 -10.48 8.95 -2.17
N GLU A 15 -9.21 9.01 -1.80
CA GLU A 15 -8.09 9.07 -2.73
C GLU A 15 -7.90 7.75 -3.51
N VAL A 16 -8.22 6.62 -2.88
CA VAL A 16 -8.12 5.30 -3.51
C VAL A 16 -9.40 5.01 -4.31
N ASP A 17 -10.56 5.40 -3.81
CA ASP A 17 -11.85 5.24 -4.49
C ASP A 17 -11.85 5.94 -5.86
N ALA A 18 -11.30 7.15 -5.91
CA ALA A 18 -11.15 7.93 -7.14
C ALA A 18 -10.25 7.26 -8.20
N LEU A 19 -9.43 6.29 -7.81
CA LEU A 19 -8.56 5.52 -8.70
C LEU A 19 -9.19 4.20 -9.15
N VAL A 20 -10.33 3.81 -8.60
CA VAL A 20 -10.99 2.58 -9.06
C VAL A 20 -11.64 2.86 -10.42
N PRO A 21 -11.36 2.04 -11.45
CA PRO A 21 -11.93 2.26 -12.78
C PRO A 21 -13.47 2.29 -12.76
N GLU A 22 -14.04 3.11 -13.64
CA GLU A 22 -15.49 3.17 -13.81
C GLU A 22 -16.04 1.80 -14.25
N GLY A 23 -17.06 1.32 -13.54
CA GLY A 23 -17.66 0.00 -13.78
C GLY A 23 -17.03 -1.17 -13.02
N ASP A 24 -15.88 -0.96 -12.37
CA ASP A 24 -15.25 -1.96 -11.50
C ASP A 24 -15.67 -1.81 -10.03
N SER A 25 -15.37 -2.81 -9.21
CA SER A 25 -15.74 -2.86 -7.78
C SER A 25 -14.58 -2.60 -6.82
N CYS A 26 -13.32 -2.77 -7.26
CA CYS A 26 -12.16 -2.76 -6.38
C CYS A 26 -10.92 -2.14 -7.03
N ILE A 27 -10.07 -1.51 -6.23
CA ILE A 27 -8.78 -0.94 -6.67
C ILE A 27 -7.85 -1.97 -7.33
N THR A 28 -8.03 -3.26 -7.04
CA THR A 28 -7.27 -4.34 -7.68
C THR A 28 -7.48 -4.41 -9.19
N ALA A 29 -8.58 -3.84 -9.71
CA ALA A 29 -8.84 -3.74 -11.14
C ALA A 29 -8.08 -2.59 -11.82
N HIS A 30 -7.50 -1.66 -11.07
CA HIS A 30 -6.73 -0.57 -11.64
C HIS A 30 -5.54 -1.12 -12.46
N PRO A 31 -5.29 -0.63 -13.69
CA PRO A 31 -4.28 -1.21 -14.60
C PRO A 31 -2.87 -1.29 -14.02
N THR A 32 -2.53 -0.38 -13.11
CA THR A 32 -1.20 -0.35 -12.48
C THR A 32 -1.11 -1.19 -11.21
N TYR A 33 -2.21 -1.74 -10.69
CA TYR A 33 -2.20 -2.43 -9.40
C TYR A 33 -1.23 -3.61 -9.37
N ILE A 34 -1.27 -4.45 -10.41
CA ILE A 34 -0.34 -5.60 -10.53
C ILE A 34 1.12 -5.12 -10.56
N HIS A 35 1.40 -4.07 -11.32
CA HIS A 35 2.76 -3.58 -11.52
C HIS A 35 3.31 -2.78 -10.34
N GLY A 36 2.45 -2.06 -9.61
CA GLY A 36 2.85 -1.21 -8.49
C GLY A 36 2.79 -1.90 -7.13
N CYS A 37 1.79 -2.76 -6.91
CA CYS A 37 1.51 -3.34 -5.61
C CYS A 37 1.91 -4.83 -5.51
N LEU A 38 1.99 -5.55 -6.64
CA LEU A 38 2.29 -7.00 -6.63
C LEU A 38 3.61 -7.37 -7.32
N ASN A 39 4.28 -6.42 -7.99
CA ASN A 39 5.58 -6.67 -8.60
C ASN A 39 6.68 -6.62 -7.52
N ILE A 40 7.27 -7.77 -7.21
CA ILE A 40 8.29 -7.90 -6.17
C ILE A 40 9.47 -6.94 -6.36
N HIS A 41 9.91 -6.73 -7.61
CA HIS A 41 11.04 -5.84 -7.88
C HIS A 41 10.68 -4.36 -7.70
N ALA A 42 9.45 -3.98 -8.05
CA ALA A 42 8.96 -2.62 -7.78
C ALA A 42 8.90 -2.36 -6.27
N LEU A 43 8.42 -3.34 -5.49
CA LEU A 43 8.38 -3.27 -4.03
C LEU A 43 9.79 -3.22 -3.41
N GLU A 44 10.74 -4.02 -3.90
CA GLU A 44 12.14 -3.99 -3.46
C GLU A 44 12.78 -2.61 -3.70
N ILE A 45 12.60 -2.04 -4.89
CA ILE A 45 13.11 -0.71 -5.23
C ILE A 45 12.51 0.35 -4.30
N ALA A 46 11.19 0.34 -4.12
CA ALA A 46 10.49 1.26 -3.23
C ALA A 46 10.99 1.12 -1.79
N TYR A 47 11.22 -0.11 -1.33
CA TYR A 47 11.77 -0.39 -0.01
C TYR A 47 13.19 0.14 0.16
N TYR A 48 14.09 -0.10 -0.79
CA TYR A 48 15.45 0.44 -0.72
C TYR A 48 15.47 1.97 -0.72
N ALA A 49 14.65 2.60 -1.56
CA ALA A 49 14.49 4.05 -1.57
C ALA A 49 13.95 4.57 -0.23
N PHE A 50 12.98 3.88 0.38
CA PHE A 50 12.48 4.20 1.71
C PHE A 50 13.59 4.10 2.76
N ARG A 51 14.34 2.99 2.78
CA ARG A 51 15.44 2.79 3.74
C ARG A 51 16.52 3.86 3.64
N GLN A 52 16.87 4.27 2.42
CA GLN A 52 17.88 5.29 2.20
C GLN A 52 17.44 6.66 2.71
N ASN A 53 16.17 7.03 2.49
CA ASN A 53 15.67 8.38 2.78
C ASN A 53 15.06 8.51 4.19
N ARG A 54 14.64 7.40 4.80
CA ARG A 54 13.99 7.38 6.12
C ARG A 54 14.54 6.24 7.00
N PRO A 55 15.87 6.17 7.24
CA PRO A 55 16.49 5.05 7.95
C PRO A 55 15.93 4.85 9.36
N SER A 56 15.59 5.93 10.08
CA SER A 56 15.03 5.84 11.44
C SER A 56 13.64 5.23 11.53
N LEU A 57 12.86 5.25 10.44
CA LEU A 57 11.55 4.60 10.40
C LEU A 57 11.67 3.11 10.11
N VAL A 58 12.73 2.68 9.43
CA VAL A 58 12.97 1.25 9.17
C VAL A 58 13.16 0.49 10.47
N ASP A 59 13.80 1.11 11.47
CA ASP A 59 14.04 0.50 12.77
C ASP A 59 12.92 0.78 13.79
N ALA A 60 11.83 1.43 13.36
CA ALA A 60 10.71 1.72 14.25
C ALA A 60 10.00 0.41 14.65
N PRO A 61 9.77 0.18 15.95
CA PRO A 61 9.17 -1.06 16.45
C PRO A 61 7.78 -1.32 15.86
N ASP A 62 7.04 -0.27 15.50
CA ASP A 62 5.67 -0.32 14.99
C ASP A 62 5.56 -0.91 13.56
N ILE A 63 6.68 -1.09 12.85
CA ILE A 63 6.69 -1.68 11.49
C ILE A 63 7.01 -3.18 11.51
N HIS A 64 7.56 -3.71 12.61
CA HIS A 64 8.03 -5.11 12.71
C HIS A 64 7.12 -6.02 13.56
N THR A 65 6.00 -5.52 14.07
CA THR A 65 5.04 -6.27 14.89
C THR A 65 3.88 -6.84 14.11
#